data_AF-A0A7S1FEZ1-F1
#
_entry.id   AF-A0A7S1FEZ1-F1
#
_cell.length_a   1.000
_cell.length_b   1.000
_cell.length_c   1.000
_cell.angle_alpha   90.00
_cell.angle_beta   90.00
_cell.angle_gamma   90.00
#
_symmetry.space_group_name_H-M   'P 1'
#
loop_
_entity.id
_entity.type
_entity.pdbx_description
1 polymer ?
#
loop_
_entity_poly.entity_id
_entity_poly.type
_entity_poly.pdbx_seq_one_letter_code
_entity_poly.pdbx_strand_id
1 'polypeptide(L)'
;EGGMMKVIALIFSIGHGIRTWMLVKRWKFVRIEQFVESAWFRVFILAVIVANTLFIALEASSKMAKSIESYDTRNTGGTTSVQWDAWVTVIDNVFFAIYLSELGVRIIAHEGSFLFGIDWQWNCFDLLVVWLAIVEKVIVAATAPTISD
;
A
#
# COMPACT_ATOMS: atom_id res chain seq x y z
N GLU A 1 -12.36 5.32 39.71
CA GLU A 1 -13.08 5.11 38.44
C GLU A 1 -13.23 6.34 37.55
N GLY A 2 -13.24 7.58 38.07
CA GLY A 2 -13.44 8.79 37.23
C GLY A 2 -12.28 9.25 36.33
N GLY A 3 -11.05 8.74 36.52
CA GLY A 3 -9.87 9.16 35.75
C GLY A 3 -9.89 8.68 34.29
N MET A 4 -10.30 7.42 34.08
CA MET A 4 -10.33 6.81 32.74
C MET A 4 -11.39 7.46 31.85
N MET A 5 -12.54 7.82 32.42
CA MET A 5 -13.61 8.56 31.73
C MET A 5 -13.15 9.96 31.27
N LYS A 6 -12.34 10.66 32.08
CA LYS A 6 -11.78 11.96 31.69
C LYS A 6 -10.73 11.84 30.60
N VAL A 7 -9.90 10.81 30.62
CA VAL A 7 -8.92 10.55 29.55
C VAL A 7 -9.61 10.23 28.24
N ILE A 8 -10.64 9.38 28.26
CA ILE A 8 -11.45 9.05 27.08
C ILE A 8 -12.16 10.31 26.56
N ALA A 9 -12.75 11.12 27.44
CA ALA A 9 -13.40 12.38 27.05
C ALA A 9 -12.41 13.39 26.47
N LEU A 10 -11.18 13.46 27.01
CA LEU A 10 -10.12 14.32 26.49
C LEU A 10 -9.67 13.86 25.09
N ILE A 11 -9.48 12.55 24.89
CA ILE A 11 -9.13 11.96 23.59
C ILE A 11 -10.25 12.24 22.57
N PHE A 12 -11.51 12.07 22.95
CA PHE A 12 -12.65 12.39 22.10
C PHE A 12 -12.75 13.88 21.77
N SER A 13 -12.51 14.76 22.76
CA SER A 13 -12.55 16.22 22.58
C SER A 13 -11.42 16.73 21.69
N ILE A 14 -10.20 16.23 21.91
CA ILE A 14 -9.04 16.50 21.06
C ILE A 14 -9.30 15.96 19.65
N GLY A 15 -9.82 14.73 19.53
CA GLY A 15 -10.19 14.14 18.25
C GLY A 15 -11.24 14.96 17.49
N HIS A 16 -12.26 15.48 18.16
CA HIS A 16 -13.28 16.34 17.55
C HIS A 16 -12.74 17.72 17.12
N GLY A 17 -11.87 18.33 17.94
CA GLY A 17 -11.20 19.59 17.63
C GLY A 17 -10.24 19.45 16.44
N ILE A 18 -9.46 18.37 16.42
CA ILE A 18 -8.58 18.02 15.31
C ILE A 18 -9.41 17.76 14.03
N ARG A 19 -10.50 17.01 14.13
CA ARG A 19 -11.39 16.72 12.99
C ARG A 19 -11.92 17.99 12.35
N THR A 20 -12.42 18.93 13.15
CA THR A 20 -12.98 20.19 12.63
C THR A 20 -11.91 21.13 12.09
N TRP A 21 -10.70 21.10 12.65
CA TRP A 21 -9.58 21.89 12.15
C TRP A 21 -8.96 21.33 10.85
N MET A 22 -8.93 20.00 10.70
CA MET A 22 -8.39 19.31 9.51
C MET A 22 -9.36 19.29 8.31
N LEU A 23 -10.66 19.45 8.53
CA LEU A 23 -11.66 19.55 7.46
C LEU A 23 -11.68 20.93 6.76
N VAL A 24 -10.94 21.91 7.29
CA VAL A 24 -10.76 23.19 6.62
C VAL A 24 -9.77 22.99 5.47
N LYS A 25 -10.29 22.78 4.26
CA LYS A 25 -9.53 22.71 2.99
C LYS A 25 -8.61 23.93 2.90
N ARG A 26 -7.29 23.76 3.11
CA ARG A 26 -6.35 24.91 3.13
C ARG A 26 -5.75 25.16 1.76
N TRP A 27 -5.65 24.15 0.88
CA TRP A 27 -5.08 24.32 -0.44
C TRP A 27 -6.13 23.99 -1.51
N LYS A 28 -6.52 25.01 -2.29
CA LYS A 28 -7.47 24.87 -3.39
C LYS A 28 -6.78 24.28 -4.63
N PHE A 29 -6.38 23.02 -4.59
CA PHE A 29 -5.85 22.31 -5.77
C PHE A 29 -6.97 21.82 -6.70
N VAL A 30 -7.77 22.75 -7.21
CA VAL A 30 -8.97 22.47 -8.03
C VAL A 30 -8.64 21.60 -9.25
N ARG A 31 -7.46 21.77 -9.86
CA ARG A 31 -7.06 20.98 -11.03
C ARG A 31 -6.70 19.52 -10.71
N ILE A 32 -6.12 19.27 -9.54
CA ILE A 32 -5.71 17.91 -9.13
C ILE A 32 -6.95 17.13 -8.70
N GLU A 33 -7.85 17.80 -7.98
CA GLU A 33 -9.16 17.24 -7.61
C GLU A 33 -9.96 16.83 -8.86
N GLN A 34 -10.08 17.71 -9.85
CA GLN A 34 -10.74 17.39 -11.13
C GLN A 34 -10.07 16.24 -11.89
N PHE A 35 -8.74 16.12 -11.80
CA PHE A 35 -8.00 15.04 -12.45
C PHE A 35 -8.30 13.68 -11.79
N VAL A 36 -8.25 13.61 -10.46
CA VAL A 36 -8.53 12.38 -9.68
C VAL A 36 -10.00 11.97 -9.76
N GLU A 37 -10.91 12.95 -9.82
CA GLU A 37 -12.34 12.67 -9.97
C GLU A 37 -12.74 12.23 -11.38
N SER A 38 -11.85 12.38 -12.37
CA SER A 38 -12.15 11.97 -13.74
C SER A 38 -12.44 10.47 -13.84
N ALA A 39 -13.49 10.11 -14.59
CA ALA A 39 -13.88 8.73 -14.80
C ALA A 39 -12.76 7.88 -15.42
N TRP A 40 -11.96 8.50 -16.30
CA TRP A 40 -10.78 7.87 -16.89
C TRP A 40 -9.73 7.47 -15.85
N PHE A 41 -9.43 8.36 -14.90
CA PHE A 41 -8.50 8.05 -13.82
C PHE A 41 -9.01 6.91 -12.95
N ARG A 42 -10.30 6.93 -12.58
CA ARG A 42 -10.91 5.85 -11.78
C ARG A 42 -10.87 4.50 -12.49
N VAL A 43 -11.19 4.46 -13.78
CA VAL A 43 -11.14 3.23 -14.60
C VAL A 43 -9.70 2.74 -14.76
N PHE A 44 -8.75 3.65 -14.97
CA PHE A 44 -7.33 3.31 -15.05
C PHE A 44 -6.84 2.64 -13.76
N ILE A 45 -7.14 3.22 -12.60
CA ILE A 45 -6.74 2.66 -11.31
C ILE A 45 -7.43 1.33 -11.04
N LEU A 46 -8.71 1.19 -11.38
CA LEU A 46 -9.42 -0.07 -11.27
C LEU A 46 -8.78 -1.15 -12.16
N ALA A 47 -8.38 -0.81 -13.37
CA ALA A 47 -7.66 -1.72 -14.27
C ALA A 47 -6.30 -2.13 -13.69
N VAL A 48 -5.55 -1.18 -13.12
CA VAL A 48 -4.28 -1.45 -12.42
C VAL A 48 -4.49 -2.39 -11.23
N ILE A 49 -5.57 -2.22 -10.45
CA ILE A 49 -5.89 -3.10 -9.32
C ILE A 49 -6.17 -4.52 -9.76
N VAL A 50 -6.98 -4.69 -10.79
CA VAL A 50 -7.28 -6.00 -11.34
C VAL A 50 -6.00 -6.66 -11.89
N ALA A 51 -5.18 -5.89 -12.62
CA ALA A 51 -3.92 -6.39 -13.18
C ALA A 51 -2.93 -6.81 -12.08
N ASN A 52 -2.74 -6.00 -11.04
CA ASN A 52 -1.88 -6.31 -9.91
C ASN A 52 -2.37 -7.57 -9.15
N THR A 53 -3.68 -7.69 -8.95
CA THR A 53 -4.27 -8.86 -8.27
C THR A 53 -4.06 -10.14 -9.09
N LEU A 54 -4.25 -10.07 -10.41
CA LEU A 54 -3.98 -11.19 -11.32
C LEU A 54 -2.49 -11.57 -11.28
N PHE A 55 -1.60 -10.59 -11.26
CA PHE A 55 -0.17 -10.81 -11.18
C PHE A 55 0.23 -11.52 -9.89
N ILE A 56 -0.23 -11.04 -8.73
CA ILE A 56 0.01 -11.68 -7.43
C ILE A 56 -0.52 -13.12 -7.43
N ALA A 57 -1.68 -13.38 -8.03
CA ALA A 57 -2.25 -14.73 -8.10
C ALA A 57 -1.39 -15.68 -8.97
N LEU A 58 -0.90 -15.21 -10.12
CA LEU A 58 -0.02 -15.99 -11.00
C LEU A 58 1.36 -16.23 -10.35
N GLU A 59 1.90 -15.20 -9.71
CA GLU A 59 3.17 -15.29 -8.98
C GLU A 59 3.05 -16.25 -7.80
N ALA A 60 2.00 -16.15 -6.98
CA ALA A 60 1.75 -17.07 -5.87
C ALA A 60 1.62 -18.52 -6.34
N SER A 61 0.93 -18.76 -7.45
CA SER A 61 0.81 -20.09 -8.06
C SER A 61 2.17 -20.64 -8.50
N SER A 62 3.00 -19.78 -9.12
CA SER A 62 4.34 -20.14 -9.58
C SER A 62 5.31 -20.39 -8.41
N LYS A 63 5.25 -19.55 -7.37
CA LYS A 63 5.99 -19.69 -6.11
C LYS A 63 5.64 -21.01 -5.43
N MET A 64 4.35 -21.34 -5.37
CA MET A 64 3.87 -22.57 -4.74
C MET A 64 4.36 -23.82 -5.51
N ALA A 65 4.28 -23.82 -6.84
CA ALA A 65 4.81 -24.91 -7.66
C ALA A 65 6.33 -25.10 -7.47
N LYS A 66 7.12 -24.03 -7.57
CA LYS A 66 8.57 -24.06 -7.34
C LYS A 66 8.92 -24.51 -5.92
N SER A 67 8.12 -24.13 -4.92
CA SER A 67 8.35 -24.55 -3.53
C SER A 67 8.19 -26.07 -3.36
N ILE A 68 7.16 -26.67 -3.95
CA ILE A 68 6.91 -28.13 -3.90
C ILE A 68 8.04 -28.88 -4.59
N GLU A 69 8.46 -28.43 -5.79
CA GLU A 69 9.58 -29.01 -6.53
C GLU A 69 10.90 -28.93 -5.75
N SER A 70 11.14 -27.79 -5.07
CA SER A 70 12.33 -27.63 -4.23
C SER A 70 12.32 -28.55 -3.00
N TYR A 71 11.16 -28.87 -2.43
CA TYR A 71 11.03 -29.85 -1.34
C TYR A 71 11.37 -31.27 -1.81
N ASP A 72 10.85 -31.68 -2.97
CA ASP A 72 11.07 -33.02 -3.52
C ASP A 72 12.54 -33.22 -3.95
N THR A 73 13.14 -32.18 -4.54
CA THR A 73 14.56 -32.19 -4.94
C THR A 73 15.50 -32.22 -3.73
N ARG A 74 15.14 -31.55 -2.63
CA ARG A 74 15.92 -31.55 -1.38
C ARG A 74 15.88 -32.90 -0.66
N ASN A 75 14.77 -33.64 -0.78
CA ASN A 75 14.67 -35.02 -0.30
C ASN A 75 15.53 -35.99 -1.14
N THR A 76 15.84 -35.62 -2.38
CA THR A 76 16.66 -36.41 -3.33
C THR A 76 18.12 -35.93 -3.39
N GLY A 77 18.52 -34.94 -2.57
CA GLY A 77 19.90 -34.46 -2.45
C GLY A 77 20.36 -33.45 -3.51
N GLY A 78 19.45 -32.90 -4.33
CA GLY A 78 19.77 -31.88 -5.33
C GLY A 78 19.77 -30.45 -4.75
N THR A 79 20.77 -29.65 -5.09
CA THR A 79 20.80 -28.21 -4.78
C THR A 79 20.09 -27.43 -5.89
N THR A 80 18.82 -27.09 -5.69
CA THR A 80 18.10 -26.15 -6.57
C THR A 80 18.29 -24.72 -6.06
N SER A 81 19.08 -23.93 -6.78
CA SER A 81 19.08 -22.48 -6.60
C SER A 81 17.77 -21.94 -7.16
N VAL A 82 16.86 -21.49 -6.28
CA VAL A 82 15.63 -20.80 -6.68
C VAL A 82 16.04 -19.47 -7.31
N GLN A 83 16.19 -19.47 -8.63
CA GLN A 83 16.44 -18.25 -9.39
C GLN A 83 15.12 -17.48 -9.43
N TRP A 84 15.05 -16.42 -8.62
CA TRP A 84 13.97 -15.46 -8.70
C TRP A 84 14.03 -14.78 -10.06
N ASP A 85 12.93 -14.88 -10.77
CA ASP A 85 12.78 -14.31 -12.09
C ASP A 85 12.83 -12.77 -11.99
N ALA A 86 13.93 -12.16 -12.44
CA ALA A 86 14.17 -10.72 -12.30
C ALA A 86 13.03 -9.86 -12.90
N TRP A 87 12.32 -10.37 -13.90
CA TRP A 87 11.17 -9.70 -14.49
C TRP A 87 10.00 -9.55 -13.52
N VAL A 88 9.83 -10.50 -12.58
CA VAL A 88 8.78 -10.46 -11.55
C VAL A 88 9.04 -9.29 -10.59
N THR A 89 10.28 -9.12 -10.15
CA THR A 89 10.69 -8.02 -9.26
C THR A 89 10.50 -6.66 -9.92
N VAL A 90 10.79 -6.55 -11.23
CA VAL A 90 10.58 -5.31 -11.98
C VAL A 90 9.09 -4.96 -12.05
N ILE A 91 8.23 -5.93 -12.38
CA ILE A 91 6.79 -5.70 -12.47
C ILE A 91 6.18 -5.33 -11.12
N ASP A 92 6.57 -6.02 -10.05
CA ASP A 92 6.12 -5.72 -8.69
C ASP A 92 6.51 -4.30 -8.26
N ASN A 93 7.75 -3.87 -8.53
CA ASN A 93 8.18 -2.49 -8.29
C ASN A 93 7.38 -1.46 -9.10
N VAL A 94 7.01 -1.77 -10.34
CA VAL A 94 6.20 -0.87 -11.19
C VAL A 94 4.80 -0.72 -10.61
N PHE A 95 4.12 -1.82 -10.25
CA PHE A 95 2.80 -1.74 -9.62
C PHE A 95 2.84 -0.96 -8.32
N PHE A 96 3.83 -1.24 -7.45
CA PHE A 96 4.03 -0.49 -6.22
C PHE A 96 4.20 1.01 -6.48
N ALA A 97 5.03 1.41 -7.45
CA ALA A 97 5.24 2.81 -7.78
C ALA A 97 3.95 3.48 -8.28
N ILE A 98 3.15 2.79 -9.09
CA ILE A 98 1.86 3.29 -9.57
C ILE A 98 0.92 3.54 -8.38
N TYR A 99 0.74 2.55 -7.50
CA TYR A 99 -0.11 2.71 -6.31
C TYR A 99 0.35 3.81 -5.37
N LEU A 100 1.65 3.88 -5.12
CA LEU A 100 2.23 4.91 -4.26
C LEU A 100 1.99 6.31 -4.85
N SER A 101 2.20 6.46 -6.16
CA SER A 101 1.98 7.73 -6.86
C SER A 101 0.51 8.13 -6.83
N GLU A 102 -0.39 7.18 -7.05
CA GLU A 102 -1.82 7.39 -7.07
C GLU A 102 -2.33 7.80 -5.68
N LEU A 103 -1.97 7.04 -4.65
CA LEU A 103 -2.31 7.34 -3.27
C LEU A 103 -1.76 8.71 -2.86
N GLY A 104 -0.52 9.04 -3.26
CA GLY A 104 0.08 10.34 -3.03
C GLY A 104 -0.72 11.48 -3.65
N VAL A 105 -1.14 11.34 -4.91
CA VAL A 105 -1.99 12.33 -5.60
C VAL A 105 -3.35 12.45 -4.91
N ARG A 106 -3.94 11.34 -4.45
CA ARG A 106 -5.23 11.31 -3.74
C ARG A 106 -5.14 12.02 -2.39
N ILE A 107 -4.06 11.81 -1.64
CA ILE A 107 -3.75 12.51 -0.37
C ILE A 107 -3.58 14.02 -0.61
N ILE A 108 -2.83 14.42 -1.64
CA ILE A 108 -2.62 15.83 -1.97
C ILE A 108 -3.95 16.50 -2.39
N ALA A 109 -4.78 15.79 -3.15
CA ALA A 109 -6.06 16.31 -3.63
C ALA A 109 -7.11 16.47 -2.52
N HIS A 110 -7.18 15.51 -1.60
CA HIS A 110 -8.24 15.44 -0.59
C HIS A 110 -7.80 15.93 0.80
N GLU A 111 -6.50 16.16 1.03
CA GLU A 111 -5.91 16.67 2.28
C GLU A 111 -6.50 15.99 3.53
N GLY A 112 -6.98 16.76 4.52
CA GLY A 112 -7.63 16.23 5.73
C GLY A 112 -8.97 15.55 5.47
N SER A 113 -9.62 15.80 4.34
CA SER A 113 -10.82 15.05 3.90
C SER A 113 -10.48 13.63 3.46
N PHE A 114 -9.21 13.33 3.16
CA PHE A 114 -8.77 11.96 2.86
C PHE A 114 -8.90 11.04 4.07
N LEU A 115 -8.47 11.52 5.25
CA LEU A 115 -8.43 10.76 6.50
C LEU A 115 -9.70 10.89 7.35
N PHE A 116 -10.51 11.93 7.13
CA PHE A 116 -11.68 12.22 7.96
C PHE A 116 -12.95 12.58 7.17
N GLY A 117 -12.92 12.43 5.84
CA GLY A 117 -14.10 12.58 4.97
C GLY A 117 -15.03 11.36 5.03
N ILE A 118 -16.07 11.33 4.20
CA ILE A 118 -17.10 10.27 4.26
C ILE A 118 -16.55 8.87 3.91
N ASP A 119 -15.56 8.82 3.02
CA ASP A 119 -14.92 7.59 2.54
C ASP A 119 -13.59 7.28 3.27
N TRP A 120 -13.37 7.87 4.45
CA TRP A 120 -12.11 7.76 5.19
C TRP A 120 -11.70 6.31 5.49
N GLN A 121 -12.66 5.41 5.69
CA GLN A 121 -12.41 4.01 6.00
C GLN A 121 -11.67 3.31 4.85
N TRP A 122 -12.11 3.56 3.61
CA TRP A 122 -11.51 2.99 2.42
C TRP A 122 -10.14 3.60 2.12
N ASN A 123 -10.02 4.91 2.30
CA ASN A 123 -8.73 5.61 2.16
C ASN A 123 -7.69 5.15 3.20
N CYS A 124 -8.13 4.84 4.43
CA CYS A 124 -7.27 4.31 5.48
C CYS A 124 -6.84 2.87 5.19
N PHE A 125 -7.73 2.07 4.59
CA PHE A 125 -7.39 0.74 4.08
C PHE A 125 -6.31 0.83 2.99
N ASP A 126 -6.48 1.71 2.00
CA ASP A 126 -5.50 1.91 0.94
C ASP A 126 -4.13 2.35 1.51
N LEU A 127 -4.13 3.26 2.51
CA LEU A 127 -2.92 3.65 3.24
C LEU A 127 -2.25 2.49 3.95
N LEU A 128 -3.01 1.64 4.63
CA LEU A 128 -2.48 0.48 5.33
C LEU A 128 -1.82 -0.50 4.38
N VAL A 129 -2.45 -0.77 3.22
CA VAL A 129 -1.90 -1.67 2.20
C VAL A 129 -0.58 -1.15 1.67
N VAL A 130 -0.50 0.13 1.30
CA VAL A 130 0.75 0.75 0.83
C VAL A 130 1.81 0.76 1.94
N TRP A 131 1.41 1.02 3.18
CA TRP A 131 2.32 0.99 4.32
C TRP A 131 2.94 -0.39 4.55
N LEU A 132 2.13 -1.45 4.49
CA LEU A 132 2.62 -2.83 4.60
C LEU A 132 3.61 -3.17 3.47
N ALA A 133 3.33 -2.74 2.24
CA ALA A 133 4.24 -2.93 1.11
C ALA A 133 5.58 -2.19 1.32
N ILE A 134 5.55 -0.95 1.85
CA ILE A 134 6.78 -0.22 2.22
C ILE A 134 7.58 -0.99 3.26
N VAL A 135 6.92 -1.49 4.31
CA VAL A 135 7.58 -2.26 5.38
C VAL A 135 8.26 -3.50 4.82
N GLU A 136 7.57 -4.25 3.95
CA GLU A 136 8.16 -5.41 3.28
C GLU A 136 9.42 -5.03 2.49
N LYS A 137 9.35 -4.00 1.65
CA LYS A 137 10.51 -3.52 0.86
C LYS A 137 11.67 -3.08 1.75
N VAL A 138 11.38 -2.41 2.87
CA VAL A 138 12.39 -2.00 3.86
C VAL A 138 13.05 -3.21 4.51
N ILE A 139 12.28 -4.23 4.90
CA ILE A 139 12.81 -5.46 5.47
C ILE A 139 13.71 -6.18 4.45
N VAL A 140 13.25 -6.30 3.20
CA VAL A 140 14.05 -6.90 2.12
C VAL A 140 15.36 -6.13 1.91
N ALA A 141 15.30 -4.80 1.87
CA ALA A 141 16.49 -3.96 1.72
C ALA A 141 17.45 -4.05 2.91
N ALA A 142 16.92 -4.14 4.14
CA ALA A 142 17.73 -4.29 5.35
C ALA A 142 18.38 -5.68 5.48
N THR A 143 17.79 -6.70 4.87
CA THR A 143 18.29 -8.09 4.89
C THR A 143 19.15 -8.42 3.67
N ALA A 144 19.13 -7.56 2.64
CA ALA A 144 20.06 -7.68 1.53
C ALA A 144 21.49 -7.55 2.07
N PRO A 145 22.38 -8.53 1.83
CA PRO A 145 23.76 -8.42 2.29
C PRO A 145 24.33 -7.16 1.67
N THR A 146 24.66 -6.17 2.51
CA THR A 146 25.51 -5.06 2.11
C THR A 146 26.82 -5.69 1.68
N ILE A 147 27.01 -5.85 0.37
CA ILE A 147 28.33 -6.09 -0.21
C ILE A 147 29.09 -4.82 0.10
N SER A 148 29.74 -4.80 1.26
CA SER A 148 30.75 -3.82 1.60
C SER A 148 31.92 -4.09 0.66
N ASP A 149 32.20 -3.10 -0.20
CA ASP A 149 33.45 -2.98 -0.94
C ASP A 149 34.69 -3.21 -0.06
#